data_AF-A0A377CDI2-F1
#
_entry.id   AF-A0A377CDI2-F1
#
_cell.length_a   1.000
_cell.length_b   1.000
_cell.length_c   1.000
_cell.angle_alpha   90.00
_cell.angle_beta   90.00
_cell.angle_gamma   90.00
#
_symmetry.space_group_name_H-M   'P 1'
#
loop_
_entity.id
_entity.type
_entity.pdbx_description
1 polymer ?
#
loop_
_entity_poly.entity_id
_entity_poly.type
_entity_poly.pdbx_seq_one_letter_code
_entity_poly.pdbx_strand_id
1 'polypeptide(L)'
;MFDRYDAGEQAVLVHIYFTQDKDMEDLQEFESLVSSAGVEALQVITGSRKAPHPKYFVGEGKAVEIAEAVKATGASVVLFDHALSPAQERNLERLCECRVIDPHRPYFRYFRPTCAYP
;
A
#
# COMPACT_ATOMS: atom_id res chain seq x y z
N MET A 1 -7.84 -16.01 -10.40
CA MET A 1 -7.43 -14.92 -11.31
C MET A 1 -6.24 -14.27 -10.65
N PHE A 2 -5.03 -14.57 -11.12
CA PHE A 2 -3.81 -13.96 -10.57
C PHE A 2 -3.75 -12.56 -11.14
N ASP A 3 -3.88 -11.57 -10.27
CA ASP A 3 -3.72 -10.18 -10.63
C ASP A 3 -2.29 -10.01 -11.15
N ARG A 4 -2.13 -9.81 -12.46
CA ARG A 4 -0.84 -9.55 -13.07
C ARG A 4 -0.53 -8.10 -12.77
N TYR A 5 0.25 -7.86 -11.73
CA TYR A 5 0.92 -6.59 -11.54
C TYR A 5 1.85 -6.39 -12.72
N ASP A 6 1.69 -5.29 -13.45
CA ASP A 6 2.61 -4.99 -14.54
C ASP A 6 3.88 -4.40 -13.91
N ALA A 7 5.04 -4.97 -14.22
CA ALA A 7 6.30 -4.43 -13.73
C ALA A 7 6.43 -2.98 -14.22
N GLY A 8 6.48 -2.02 -13.30
CA GLY A 8 6.39 -0.58 -13.58
C GLY A 8 5.09 0.10 -13.16
N GLU A 9 4.17 -0.60 -12.49
CA GLU A 9 3.03 0.07 -11.86
C GLU A 9 3.47 1.03 -10.76
N GLN A 10 2.86 2.21 -10.75
CA GLN A 10 3.15 3.29 -9.83
C GLN A 10 2.23 3.23 -8.62
N ALA A 11 2.83 3.10 -7.45
CA ALA A 11 2.13 2.88 -6.19
C ALA A 11 2.38 3.99 -5.17
N VAL A 12 1.34 4.32 -4.40
CA VAL A 12 1.48 5.06 -3.15
C VAL A 12 1.51 4.05 -2.00
N LEU A 13 2.56 4.11 -1.19
CA LEU A 13 2.71 3.26 -0.01
C LEU A 13 2.10 3.98 1.18
N VAL A 14 1.29 3.27 1.97
CA VAL A 14 0.66 3.81 3.16
C VAL A 14 1.05 2.96 4.35
N HIS A 15 1.72 3.59 5.31
CA HIS A 15 2.19 2.93 6.52
C HIS A 15 1.73 3.70 7.77
N ILE A 16 1.18 2.99 8.75
CA ILE A 16 0.61 3.59 9.94
C ILE A 16 1.28 3.03 11.19
N TYR A 17 1.95 3.90 11.92
CA TYR A 17 2.52 3.61 13.23
C TYR A 17 1.41 3.62 14.27
N PHE A 18 1.12 2.46 14.84
CA PHE A 18 0.29 2.37 16.04
C PHE A 18 1.17 2.57 17.26
N THR A 19 0.74 3.37 18.24
CA THR A 19 1.54 3.61 19.47
C THR A 19 1.84 2.33 20.28
N GLN A 20 1.19 1.21 19.93
CA GLN A 20 1.37 -0.10 20.55
C GLN A 20 2.35 -1.00 19.78
N ASP A 21 2.63 -0.69 18.50
CA ASP A 21 3.52 -1.47 17.63
C ASP A 21 4.72 -0.59 17.29
N LYS A 22 5.90 -1.09 17.64
CA LYS A 22 7.13 -0.30 17.70
C LYS A 22 8.03 -0.64 16.52
N ASP A 23 7.44 -0.85 15.36
CA ASP A 23 8.12 -1.55 14.29
C ASP A 23 8.45 -0.59 13.15
N MET A 24 9.49 0.22 13.38
CA MET A 24 10.09 1.03 12.31
C MET A 24 10.85 0.16 11.30
N GLU A 25 11.20 -1.08 11.66
CA GLU A 25 11.87 -2.03 10.75
C GLU A 25 10.94 -2.53 9.63
N ASP A 26 9.62 -2.50 9.83
CA ASP A 26 8.64 -3.00 8.84
C ASP A 26 8.55 -2.13 7.59
N LEU A 27 8.72 -0.80 7.70
CA LEU A 27 8.62 0.08 6.53
C LEU A 27 9.70 -0.23 5.48
N GLN A 28 10.93 -0.46 5.93
CA GLN A 28 12.06 -0.72 5.02
C GLN A 28 11.96 -2.11 4.38
N GLU A 29 11.47 -3.10 5.13
CA GLU A 29 11.09 -4.42 4.59
C GLU A 29 9.98 -4.29 3.54
N PHE A 30 8.96 -3.49 3.83
CA PHE A 30 7.84 -3.24 2.92
C PHE A 30 8.28 -2.55 1.63
N GLU A 31 9.09 -1.49 1.70
CA GLU A 31 9.67 -0.85 0.51
C GLU A 31 10.51 -1.84 -0.31
N SER A 32 11.33 -2.66 0.36
CA SER A 32 12.15 -3.68 -0.29
C SER A 32 11.28 -4.74 -0.98
N LEU A 33 10.16 -5.10 -0.37
CA LEU A 33 9.18 -6.05 -0.92
C LEU A 33 8.51 -5.49 -2.17
N VAL A 34 8.04 -4.23 -2.12
CA VAL A 34 7.39 -3.54 -3.24
C VAL A 34 8.35 -3.37 -4.41
N SER A 35 9.58 -2.93 -4.13
CA SER A 35 10.65 -2.84 -5.13
C SER A 35 10.97 -4.21 -5.72
N SER A 36 11.02 -5.27 -4.89
CA SER A 36 11.24 -6.64 -5.35
C SER A 36 10.11 -7.21 -6.19
N ALA A 37 8.88 -6.69 -6.08
CA ALA A 37 7.75 -7.05 -6.92
C ALA A 37 7.75 -6.29 -8.27
N GLY A 38 8.68 -5.36 -8.47
CA GLY A 38 8.72 -4.51 -9.67
C GLY A 38 7.67 -3.41 -9.68
N VAL A 39 7.17 -3.03 -8.50
CA VAL A 39 6.26 -1.89 -8.32
C VAL A 39 7.08 -0.68 -7.90
N GLU A 40 6.80 0.47 -8.49
CA GLU A 40 7.51 1.72 -8.21
C GLU A 40 6.77 2.53 -7.14
N ALA A 41 7.38 2.67 -5.97
CA ALA A 41 6.88 3.49 -4.88
C ALA A 41 7.07 4.99 -5.22
N LEU A 42 6.01 5.66 -5.67
CA LEU A 42 6.06 7.09 -5.99
C LEU A 42 6.06 7.98 -4.74
N GLN A 43 5.28 7.57 -3.74
CA GLN A 43 5.11 8.34 -2.53
C GLN A 43 4.84 7.41 -1.35
N VAL A 44 5.50 7.68 -0.23
CA VAL A 44 5.28 6.98 1.03
C VAL A 44 4.55 7.93 1.98
N ILE A 45 3.31 7.57 2.33
CA ILE A 45 2.48 8.29 3.29
C ILE A 45 2.54 7.56 4.61
N THR A 46 3.20 8.17 5.57
CA THR A 46 3.22 7.69 6.94
C THR A 46 2.21 8.43 7.81
N GLY A 47 1.68 7.74 8.82
CA GLY A 47 0.79 8.34 9.82
C GLY A 47 0.99 7.69 11.17
N SER A 48 0.74 8.42 12.25
CA SER A 48 0.78 7.87 13.60
C SER A 48 -0.61 7.95 14.23
N ARG A 49 -1.07 6.85 14.84
CA ARG A 49 -2.38 6.81 15.49
C ARG A 49 -2.40 5.88 16.70
N LYS A 50 -3.27 6.18 17.66
CA LYS A 50 -3.44 5.35 18.86
C LYS A 50 -4.20 4.04 18.61
N ALA A 51 -5.11 4.02 17.62
CA ALA A 51 -5.93 2.86 17.28
C ALA A 51 -6.42 2.95 15.81
N PRO A 52 -6.62 1.82 15.11
CA PRO A 52 -7.13 1.80 13.74
C PRO A 52 -8.58 2.26 13.67
N HIS A 53 -8.92 3.03 12.63
CA HIS A 53 -10.30 3.47 12.41
C HIS A 53 -11.14 2.34 11.78
N PRO A 54 -12.33 2.02 12.30
CA PRO A 54 -13.13 0.89 11.80
C PRO A 54 -13.50 1.02 10.32
N LYS A 55 -13.67 2.26 9.83
CA LYS A 55 -14.18 2.54 8.48
C LYS A 55 -13.10 2.67 7.39
N TYR A 56 -11.92 3.21 7.74
CA TYR A 56 -10.88 3.63 6.79
C TYR A 56 -9.46 3.24 7.24
N PHE A 57 -9.29 2.59 8.39
CA PHE A 57 -8.00 2.31 9.03
C PHE A 57 -7.21 3.57 9.43
N VAL A 58 -6.81 4.40 8.46
CA VAL A 58 -6.08 5.68 8.61
C VAL A 58 -6.97 6.83 9.07
N GLY A 59 -8.28 6.74 8.85
CA GLY A 59 -9.26 7.81 9.09
C GLY A 59 -9.54 8.62 7.84
N GLU A 60 -10.69 9.30 7.82
CA GLU A 60 -11.20 9.97 6.61
C GLU A 60 -10.25 11.07 6.09
N GLY A 61 -9.74 11.94 6.97
CA GLY A 61 -8.83 13.02 6.55
C GLY A 61 -7.53 12.51 5.90
N LYS A 62 -6.89 11.50 6.50
CA LYS A 62 -5.69 10.87 5.93
C LYS A 62 -6.00 10.11 4.65
N ALA A 63 -7.16 9.47 4.56
CA ALA A 63 -7.57 8.78 3.35
C ALA A 63 -7.79 9.77 2.19
N VAL A 64 -8.33 10.96 2.47
CA VAL A 64 -8.45 12.03 1.46
C VAL A 64 -7.07 12.53 1.05
N GLU A 65 -6.15 12.74 1.99
CA GLU A 65 -4.76 13.10 1.71
C GLU A 65 -4.07 12.08 0.79
N ILE A 66 -4.32 10.78 1.02
CA ILE A 66 -3.82 9.69 0.17
C ILE A 66 -4.46 9.78 -1.23
N ALA A 67 -5.77 10.00 -1.33
CA ALA A 67 -6.44 10.14 -2.61
C ALA A 67 -5.92 11.34 -3.42
N GLU A 68 -5.66 12.47 -2.76
CA GLU A 68 -5.07 13.65 -3.40
C GLU A 68 -3.63 13.38 -3.85
N ALA A 69 -2.84 12.70 -3.02
CA ALA A 69 -1.48 12.27 -3.36
C ALA A 69 -1.46 11.32 -4.57
N VAL A 70 -2.35 10.34 -4.62
CA VAL A 70 -2.53 9.42 -5.75
C VAL A 70 -2.86 10.21 -7.02
N LYS A 71 -3.81 11.16 -6.95
CA LYS A 71 -4.16 12.03 -8.07
C LYS A 71 -3.02 12.95 -8.51
N ALA A 72 -2.24 13.47 -7.57
CA ALA A 72 -1.12 14.36 -7.84
C ALA A 72 0.08 13.62 -8.45
N THR A 73 0.34 12.40 -8.00
CA THR A 73 1.44 11.55 -8.46
C THR A 73 1.08 10.74 -9.71
N GLY A 74 -0.21 10.52 -9.97
CA GLY A 74 -0.69 9.67 -11.05
C GLY A 74 -0.63 8.18 -10.74
N ALA A 75 -0.45 7.80 -9.48
CA ALA A 75 -0.41 6.40 -9.07
C ALA A 75 -1.74 5.67 -9.40
N SER A 76 -1.65 4.43 -9.83
CA SER A 76 -2.81 3.58 -10.14
C SER A 76 -3.22 2.70 -8.97
N VAL A 77 -2.32 2.52 -8.00
CA VAL A 77 -2.49 1.59 -6.88
C VAL A 77 -2.01 2.21 -5.56
N VAL A 78 -2.67 1.84 -4.47
CA VAL A 78 -2.26 2.15 -3.11
C VAL A 78 -1.95 0.86 -2.39
N LEU A 79 -0.73 0.75 -1.87
CA LEU A 79 -0.28 -0.39 -1.09
C LEU A 79 -0.35 -0.06 0.39
N PHE A 80 -1.14 -0.84 1.12
CA PHE A 80 -1.29 -0.69 2.56
C PHE A 80 -0.46 -1.74 3.28
N ASP A 81 0.47 -1.29 4.12
CA ASP A 81 1.31 -2.18 4.94
C ASP A 81 0.52 -3.02 5.96
N HIS A 82 -0.73 -2.65 6.23
CA HIS A 82 -1.57 -3.36 7.19
C HIS A 82 -2.71 -4.11 6.52
N ALA A 83 -3.02 -5.30 7.05
CA ALA A 83 -4.16 -6.09 6.59
C ALA A 83 -5.48 -5.34 6.80
N LEU A 84 -6.09 -4.91 5.70
CA LEU A 84 -7.38 -4.24 5.69
C LEU A 84 -8.53 -5.27 5.68
N SER A 85 -9.62 -4.94 6.36
CA SER A 85 -10.86 -5.71 6.23
C SER A 85 -11.53 -5.44 4.88
N PRO A 86 -12.30 -6.38 4.30
CA PRO A 86 -12.97 -6.19 3.01
C PRO A 86 -13.92 -4.98 2.95
N ALA A 87 -14.43 -4.54 4.10
CA ALA A 87 -15.23 -3.31 4.19
C ALA A 87 -14.34 -2.04 4.11
N GLN A 88 -13.15 -2.08 4.69
CA GLN A 88 -12.20 -0.97 4.67
C GLN A 88 -11.59 -0.80 3.28
N GLU A 89 -11.17 -1.89 2.63
CA GLU A 89 -10.68 -1.90 1.25
C GLU A 89 -11.69 -1.21 0.32
N ARG A 90 -12.94 -1.69 0.31
CA ARG A 90 -14.01 -1.10 -0.53
C ARG A 90 -14.28 0.38 -0.23
N ASN A 91 -14.12 0.81 1.01
CA ASN A 91 -14.30 2.22 1.37
C ASN A 91 -13.13 3.09 0.89
N LEU A 92 -11.91 2.56 0.99
CA LEU A 92 -10.70 3.24 0.52
C LEU A 92 -10.64 3.27 -1.00
N GLU A 93 -10.96 2.17 -1.69
CA GLU A 93 -11.05 2.13 -3.16
C GLU A 93 -12.05 3.16 -3.70
N ARG A 94 -13.21 3.30 -3.05
CA ARG A 94 -14.21 4.32 -3.42
C ARG A 94 -13.75 5.74 -3.19
N LEU A 95 -12.87 5.96 -2.22
CA LEU A 95 -12.40 7.30 -1.85
C LEU A 95 -11.18 7.72 -2.68
N CYS A 96 -10.23 6.81 -2.84
CA CYS A 96 -9.02 7.03 -3.62
C CYS A 96 -9.25 6.86 -5.12
N GLU A 97 -10.40 6.29 -5.53
CA GLU A 97 -10.74 5.97 -6.92
C GLU A 97 -9.66 5.10 -7.61
N CYS A 98 -8.92 4.33 -6.81
CA CYS A 98 -7.79 3.52 -7.23
C CYS A 98 -7.84 2.18 -6.51
N ARG A 99 -7.01 1.23 -6.95
CA ARG A 99 -6.95 -0.10 -6.34
C ARG A 99 -6.21 -0.03 -5.02
N VAL A 100 -6.71 -0.73 -4.00
CA VAL A 100 -6.11 -0.80 -2.67
C VAL A 100 -5.71 -2.23 -2.39
N ILE A 101 -4.43 -2.47 -2.09
CA ILE A 101 -3.87 -3.81 -1.98
C ILE A 101 -3.05 -3.98 -0.70
N ASP A 102 -3.21 -5.14 -0.09
CA ASP A 102 -2.40 -5.66 1.00
C ASP A 102 -1.23 -6.53 0.44
N PRO A 103 0.04 -6.15 0.71
CA PRO A 103 1.24 -6.85 0.26
C PRO A 103 1.55 -8.09 1.13
N HIS A 104 0.94 -8.22 2.32
CA HIS A 104 1.14 -9.38 3.20
C HIS A 104 0.40 -10.63 2.72
N ARG A 105 -0.40 -10.54 1.66
CA ARG A 105 -0.90 -11.72 0.97
C ARG A 105 0.29 -12.60 0.53
N PRO A 106 0.25 -13.92 0.81
CA PRO A 106 1.37 -14.83 0.58
C PRO A 106 1.82 -14.95 -0.88
N TYR A 107 1.03 -14.44 -1.83
CA TYR A 107 1.34 -14.44 -3.25
C TYR A 107 2.19 -13.25 -3.72
N PHE A 108 2.32 -12.17 -2.92
CA PHE A 108 3.09 -10.99 -3.32
C PHE A 108 4.59 -11.32 -3.46
N ARG A 109 5.17 -12.09 -2.52
CA ARG A 109 6.59 -12.52 -2.56
C ARG A 109 6.95 -13.46 -3.72
N TYR A 110 5.97 -14.10 -4.37
CA TYR A 110 6.26 -14.98 -5.52
C TYR A 110 6.50 -14.21 -6.82
N PHE A 111 6.30 -12.89 -6.80
CA PHE A 111 6.54 -12.02 -7.94
C PHE A 111 8.03 -11.62 -7.98
N ARG A 112 8.91 -12.54 -8.40
CA ARG A 112 10.26 -12.12 -8.83
C ARG A 112 10.10 -11.44 -10.19
N PRO A 113 10.62 -10.22 -10.42
CA PRO A 113 10.92 -9.80 -11.77
C PRO A 113 11.84 -10.87 -12.32
N THR A 114 11.50 -11.44 -13.47
CA THR A 114 12.42 -12.29 -14.21
C THR A 114 13.64 -11.43 -14.52
N CYS A 115 14.64 -11.45 -13.64
CA CYS A 115 15.98 -11.01 -13.96
C CYS A 115 16.38 -11.83 -15.18
N ALA A 116 16.66 -11.10 -16.26
CA ALA A 116 17.35 -11.60 -17.42
C ALA A 116 18.50 -12.52 -16.98
N TYR A 117 18.45 -13.78 -17.40
CA TYR A 117 19.66 -14.59 -17.48
C TYR A 117 20.36 -14.22 -18.80
N PRO A 118 21.67 -13.94 -18.77
CA PRO A 118 22.46 -13.78 -20.00
C PRO A 118 22.56 -15.09 -20.79
#